data_AF-A0A958V540-F1
#
_entry.id   AF-A0A958V540-F1
#
_cell.length_a   1.000
_cell.length_b   1.000
_cell.length_c   1.000
_cell.angle_alpha   90.00
_cell.angle_beta   90.00
_cell.angle_gamma   90.00
#
_symmetry.space_group_name_H-M   'P 1'
#
loop_
_entity.id
_entity.type
_entity.pdbx_description
1 polymer ?
#
loop_
_entity_poly.entity_id
_entity_poly.type
_entity_poly.pdbx_seq_one_letter_code
_entity_poly.pdbx_strand_id
1 'polypeptide(L)'
;MKFILSVGIALFLLLPQRAQAQNEPKVDSLLQLISETKSDTLRARYYLELSDLTMYNDQNKTFLFLQKADSLYRKTTDNKGI
;
A
#
# COMPACT_ATOMS: atom_id res chain seq x y z
N MET A 1 37.46 -12.44 -19.07
CA MET A 1 36.11 -12.80 -18.56
C MET A 1 35.59 -11.72 -17.59
N LYS A 2 35.24 -10.52 -18.09
CA LYS A 2 34.74 -9.40 -17.26
C LYS A 2 33.32 -8.93 -17.64
N PHE A 3 32.74 -9.47 -18.71
CA PHE A 3 31.46 -9.00 -19.27
C PHE A 3 30.22 -9.72 -18.71
N ILE A 4 30.38 -10.82 -17.97
CA ILE A 4 29.25 -11.59 -17.44
C ILE A 4 28.75 -10.98 -16.12
N LEU A 5 29.60 -10.26 -15.40
CA LEU A 5 29.26 -9.67 -14.09
C LEU A 5 28.33 -8.44 -14.21
N SER A 6 28.41 -7.70 -15.31
CA SER A 6 27.59 -6.50 -15.55
C SER A 6 26.14 -6.81 -15.97
N VAL A 7 25.90 -7.96 -16.62
CA VAL A 7 24.55 -8.38 -17.04
C VAL A 7 23.71 -8.83 -15.84
N GLY A 8 24.33 -9.48 -14.84
CA GLY A 8 23.64 -9.94 -13.62
C GLY A 8 23.11 -8.79 -12.76
N ILE A 9 23.83 -7.67 -12.68
CA ILE A 9 23.44 -6.49 -11.89
C ILE A 9 22.25 -5.77 -12.55
N ALA A 10 22.24 -5.68 -13.89
CA ALA A 10 21.14 -5.07 -14.63
C ALA A 10 19.82 -5.87 -14.49
N LEU A 11 19.90 -7.20 -14.42
CA LEU A 11 18.73 -8.05 -14.22
C LEU A 11 18.13 -7.90 -12.81
N PHE A 12 18.98 -7.67 -11.80
CA PHE A 12 18.56 -7.50 -10.40
C PHE A 12 17.82 -6.16 -10.16
N LEU A 13 18.17 -5.11 -10.90
CA LEU A 13 17.52 -3.79 -10.80
C LEU A 13 16.13 -3.71 -11.44
N LEU A 14 15.76 -4.65 -12.32
CA LEU A 14 14.47 -4.68 -13.02
C LEU A 14 13.37 -5.47 -12.28
N LEU A 15 13.73 -6.24 -11.25
CA LEU A 15 12.78 -7.04 -10.46
C LEU A 15 11.75 -6.21 -9.67
N PRO A 16 12.10 -5.12 -8.97
CA PRO A 16 11.12 -4.39 -8.16
C PRO A 16 10.06 -3.66 -9.01
N GLN A 17 10.39 -3.27 -10.25
CA GLN A 17 9.46 -2.54 -11.13
C GLN A 17 8.27 -3.37 -11.59
N ARG A 18 8.45 -4.69 -11.78
CA ARG A 18 7.36 -5.57 -12.23
C ARG A 18 6.32 -5.82 -11.14
N ALA A 19 6.73 -5.88 -9.88
CA ALA A 19 5.82 -6.07 -8.75
C ALA A 19 4.90 -4.86 -8.54
N GLN A 20 5.40 -3.64 -8.81
CA GLN A 20 4.60 -2.43 -8.70
C GLN A 20 3.47 -2.41 -9.75
N ALA A 21 3.79 -2.68 -11.02
CA ALA A 21 2.81 -2.66 -12.11
C ALA A 21 1.66 -3.67 -11.93
N GLN A 22 1.90 -4.80 -11.26
CA GLN A 22 0.86 -5.80 -11.01
C GLN A 22 -0.19 -5.32 -9.99
N ASN A 23 0.20 -4.45 -9.05
CA ASN A 23 -0.68 -4.00 -7.98
C ASN A 23 -1.39 -2.67 -8.30
N GLU A 24 -0.93 -1.89 -9.30
CA GLU A 24 -1.54 -0.60 -9.67
C GLU A 24 -3.08 -0.68 -9.86
N PRO A 25 -3.67 -1.64 -10.61
CA PRO A 25 -5.13 -1.68 -10.78
C PRO A 25 -5.89 -1.94 -9.48
N LYS A 26 -5.28 -2.70 -8.56
CA LYS A 26 -5.87 -3.01 -7.26
C LYS A 26 -5.77 -1.80 -6.32
N VAL A 27 -4.65 -1.08 -6.36
CA VAL A 27 -4.46 0.18 -5.64
C VAL A 27 -5.52 1.20 -6.06
N ASP A 28 -5.71 1.39 -7.36
CA ASP A 28 -6.72 2.33 -7.89
C ASP A 28 -8.13 1.96 -7.44
N SER A 29 -8.47 0.66 -7.53
CA SER A 29 -9.78 0.16 -7.08
C SER A 29 -10.02 0.41 -5.59
N LEU A 30 -9.01 0.19 -4.74
CA LEU A 30 -9.12 0.43 -3.30
C LEU A 30 -9.24 1.93 -2.98
N LEU A 31 -8.51 2.79 -3.69
CA LEU A 31 -8.64 4.25 -3.55
C LEU A 31 -10.05 4.74 -3.96
N GLN A 32 -10.62 4.18 -5.01
CA GLN A 32 -12.01 4.46 -5.40
C GLN A 32 -12.99 4.03 -4.31
N LEU A 33 -12.88 2.78 -3.82
CA LEU A 33 -13.74 2.28 -2.74
C LEU A 33 -13.65 3.14 -1.48
N ILE A 34 -12.45 3.61 -1.13
CA ILE A 34 -12.24 4.52 0.01
C ILE A 34 -13.03 5.83 -0.18
N SER A 35 -13.04 6.38 -1.40
CA SER A 35 -13.74 7.64 -1.71
C SER A 35 -15.26 7.51 -1.65
N GLU A 36 -15.79 6.34 -2.02
CA GLU A 36 -17.23 6.06 -2.06
C GLU A 36 -17.78 5.58 -0.71
N THR A 37 -16.92 5.07 0.17
CA THR A 37 -17.33 4.41 1.43
C THR A 37 -17.49 5.41 2.57
N LYS A 38 -18.70 5.45 3.16
CA LYS A 38 -18.97 6.31 4.33
C LYS A 38 -18.46 5.72 5.65
N SER A 39 -18.49 4.40 5.80
CA SER A 39 -18.06 3.70 7.03
C SER A 39 -16.57 3.91 7.29
N ASP A 40 -16.22 4.54 8.43
CA ASP A 40 -14.84 4.74 8.85
C ASP A 40 -14.12 3.38 9.04
N THR A 41 -14.80 2.38 9.60
CA THR A 41 -14.25 1.03 9.78
C THR A 41 -13.93 0.33 8.46
N LEU A 42 -14.79 0.48 7.44
CA LEU A 42 -14.53 -0.10 6.13
C LEU A 42 -13.39 0.63 5.40
N ARG A 43 -13.37 1.97 5.47
CA ARG A 43 -12.25 2.75 4.94
C ARG A 43 -10.92 2.37 5.60
N ALA A 44 -10.91 2.14 6.91
CA ALA A 44 -9.72 1.70 7.63
C ALA A 44 -9.21 0.35 7.12
N ARG A 45 -10.11 -0.60 6.87
CA ARG A 45 -9.74 -1.91 6.27
C ARG A 45 -9.13 -1.77 4.88
N TYR A 46 -9.69 -0.91 4.02
CA TYR A 46 -9.11 -0.68 2.70
C TYR A 46 -7.72 -0.03 2.78
N TYR A 47 -7.48 0.86 3.74
CA TYR A 47 -6.15 1.40 3.98
C TYR A 47 -5.16 0.34 4.50
N LEU A 48 -5.59 -0.63 5.32
CA LEU A 48 -4.74 -1.77 5.68
C LEU A 48 -4.36 -2.59 4.44
N GLU A 49 -5.32 -2.86 3.56
CA GLU A 49 -5.06 -3.62 2.33
C GLU A 49 -4.11 -2.86 1.38
N LEU A 50 -4.22 -1.53 1.28
CA LEU A 50 -3.25 -0.71 0.56
C LEU A 50 -1.85 -0.77 1.19
N SER A 51 -1.75 -0.88 2.51
CA SER A 51 -0.47 -1.04 3.20
C SER A 51 0.20 -2.37 2.86
N ASP A 52 -0.57 -3.46 2.81
CA ASP A 52 -0.06 -4.79 2.42
C ASP A 52 0.47 -4.78 0.98
N LEU A 53 -0.21 -4.08 0.07
CA LEU A 53 0.19 -3.96 -1.34
C LEU A 53 1.44 -3.10 -1.55
N THR A 54 1.75 -2.21 -0.60
CA THR A 54 2.89 -1.29 -0.70
C THR A 54 4.09 -1.70 0.15
N MET A 55 3.93 -2.63 1.09
CA MET A 55 4.97 -3.01 2.07
C MET A 55 6.33 -3.37 1.46
N TYR A 56 6.34 -4.03 0.29
CA TYR A 56 7.57 -4.52 -0.35
C TYR A 56 8.16 -3.56 -1.38
N ASN A 57 7.42 -2.51 -1.79
CA ASN A 57 7.79 -1.63 -2.90
C ASN A 57 7.89 -0.15 -2.50
N ASP A 58 7.12 0.30 -1.51
CA ASP A 58 7.06 1.69 -1.08
C ASP A 58 6.70 1.76 0.42
N GLN A 59 7.74 1.73 1.26
CA GLN A 59 7.60 1.80 2.72
C GLN A 59 6.97 3.11 3.19
N ASN A 60 7.17 4.20 2.46
CA ASN A 60 6.58 5.50 2.81
C ASN A 60 5.06 5.46 2.61
N LYS A 61 4.59 4.91 1.48
CA LYS A 61 3.15 4.67 1.27
C LYS A 61 2.57 3.70 2.29
N THR A 62 3.31 2.64 2.60
CA THR A 62 2.92 1.66 3.63
C THR A 62 2.62 2.36 4.94
N PHE A 63 3.56 3.17 5.42
CA PHE A 63 3.41 3.91 6.67
C PHE A 63 2.25 4.91 6.62
N LEU A 64 2.11 5.65 5.51
CA LEU A 64 1.00 6.58 5.31
C LEU A 64 -0.36 5.87 5.40
N PHE A 65 -0.51 4.70 4.77
CA PHE A 65 -1.76 3.95 4.80
C PHE A 65 -2.06 3.37 6.18
N LEU A 66 -1.04 2.85 6.88
CA LEU A 66 -1.18 2.43 8.27
C LEU A 66 -1.66 3.58 9.17
N GLN A 67 -1.07 4.77 9.05
CA GLN A 67 -1.50 5.95 9.82
C GLN A 67 -2.96 6.34 9.55
N LYS A 68 -3.40 6.27 8.29
CA LYS A 68 -4.78 6.57 7.92
C LYS A 68 -5.76 5.55 8.51
N ALA A 69 -5.44 4.26 8.45
CA ALA A 69 -6.25 3.22 9.06
C ALA A 69 -6.38 3.42 10.59
N ASP A 70 -5.27 3.67 11.25
CA ASP A 70 -5.17 3.90 12.68
C ASP A 70 -5.94 5.14 13.15
N SER A 71 -5.85 6.25 12.39
CA SER A 71 -6.66 7.46 12.62
C SER A 71 -8.17 7.20 12.55
N LEU A 72 -8.61 6.44 11.55
CA LEU A 72 -10.02 6.07 11.40
C LEU A 72 -10.49 5.16 12.54
N TYR A 73 -9.69 4.18 12.95
CA TYR A 73 -10.03 3.31 14.08
C TYR A 73 -10.14 4.08 15.40
N ARG A 74 -9.21 5.01 15.66
CA ARG A 74 -9.31 5.91 16.83
C ARG A 74 -10.59 6.71 16.80
N LYS A 75 -10.91 7.36 15.67
CA LYS A 75 -12.17 8.10 15.51
C LYS A 75 -13.39 7.23 15.80
N THR A 76 -13.42 5.98 15.34
CA THR A 76 -14.55 5.07 15.64
C THR A 76 -14.63 4.62 17.10
N THR A 77 -13.50 4.62 17.80
CA THR A 77 -13.43 4.25 19.22
C THR A 77 -13.82 5.44 20.10
N ASP A 78 -13.34 6.65 19.76
CA ASP A 78 -13.64 7.89 20.47
C ASP A 78 -15.10 8.31 20.28
N ASN A 79 -15.69 8.04 19.10
CA ASN A 79 -17.12 8.25 18.85
C ASN A 79 -18.05 7.35 19.68
N LYS A 80 -17.53 6.36 20.40
CA LYS A 80 -18.33 5.55 21.33
C LYS A 80 -18.52 6.22 22.70
N GLY A 81 -17.97 7.41 22.93
CA GLY A 81 -18.28 8.26 24.09
C GLY A 81 -18.15 7.50 25.42
N ILE A 82 -16.93 7.43 25.94
CA ILE A 82 -16.76 7.37 27.40
C ILE A 82 -17.10 8.73 28.00
#